data_AF-A0A291M411-F1
#
_entry.id   AF-A0A291M411-F1
#
_cell.length_a   1.000
_cell.length_b   1.000
_cell.length_c   1.000
_cell.angle_alpha   90.00
_cell.angle_beta   90.00
_cell.angle_gamma   90.00
#
_symmetry.space_group_name_H-M   'P 1'
#
loop_
_entity.id
_entity.type
_entity.pdbx_description
1 polymer ?
#
loop_
_entity_poly.entity_id
_entity_poly.type
_entity_poly.pdbx_seq_one_letter_code
_entity_poly.pdbx_strand_id
1 'polypeptide(L)' 'MTNEGKESVVIDLKSDGAKQQLRLLIEASDIVHEQFCPGVLDRLGIGYWALAQLNPSPIYCAVTGYGQSGPDRMKAGHET' A
#
# COMPACT_ATOMS: atom_id res chain seq x y z
N MET A 1 -1.13 -15.73 15.75
CA MET A 1 -1.16 -16.06 14.32
C MET A 1 -1.82 -14.89 13.59
N THR A 2 -1.11 -14.21 12.67
CA THR A 2 -1.54 -12.87 12.16
C THR A 2 -2.02 -12.89 10.70
N ASN A 3 -1.91 -14.04 10.03
CA ASN A 3 -2.24 -14.20 8.61
C ASN A 3 -3.19 -15.38 8.33
N GLU A 4 -3.78 -15.99 9.37
CA GLU A 4 -4.81 -17.01 9.17
C GLU A 4 -6.01 -16.44 8.41
N GLY A 5 -6.57 -17.25 7.50
CA GLY A 5 -7.72 -16.87 6.68
C GLY A 5 -7.41 -15.95 5.50
N LYS A 6 -6.15 -15.52 5.30
CA LYS A 6 -5.75 -14.70 4.15
C LYS A 6 -5.38 -15.57 2.95
N GLU A 7 -5.81 -15.16 1.77
CA GLU A 7 -5.26 -15.65 0.51
C GLU A 7 -4.00 -14.86 0.15
N SER A 8 -2.98 -15.54 -0.38
CA SER A 8 -1.68 -14.95 -0.68
C SER A 8 -1.43 -14.92 -2.18
N VAL A 9 -0.95 -13.78 -2.65
CA VAL A 9 -0.46 -13.58 -4.01
C VAL A 9 0.91 -12.91 -3.94
N VAL A 10 1.84 -13.36 -4.79
CA VAL A 10 3.20 -12.81 -4.84
C VAL A 10 3.30 -11.91 -6.07
N ILE A 11 3.60 -10.64 -5.84
CA ILE A 11 3.79 -9.63 -6.90
C ILE A 11 5.08 -8.87 -6.59
N ASP A 12 6.03 -8.87 -7.54
CA ASP A 12 7.16 -7.94 -7.50
C ASP A 12 6.69 -6.57 -8.00
N LEU A 13 6.55 -5.62 -7.08
CA LEU A 13 6.08 -4.26 -7.36
C LEU A 13 7.01 -3.45 -8.29
N LYS A 14 8.24 -3.95 -8.53
CA LYS A 14 9.21 -3.31 -9.43
C LYS A 14 9.24 -3.93 -10.83
N SER A 15 8.53 -5.04 -11.05
CA SER A 15 8.52 -5.73 -12.33
C SER A 15 7.61 -5.04 -13.36
N ASP A 16 7.97 -5.19 -14.63
CA ASP A 16 7.11 -4.77 -15.73
C ASP A 16 5.79 -5.57 -15.67
N GLY A 17 4.66 -4.86 -15.60
CA GLY A 17 3.34 -5.47 -15.49
C GLY A 17 2.77 -5.58 -14.06
N ALA A 18 3.55 -5.28 -13.01
CA ALA A 18 3.08 -5.32 -11.63
C ALA A 18 1.81 -4.47 -11.40
N LYS A 19 1.75 -3.28 -12.02
CA LYS A 19 0.58 -2.39 -11.96
C LYS A 19 -0.68 -3.03 -12.54
N GLN A 20 -0.54 -3.82 -13.62
CA GLN A 20 -1.67 -4.50 -14.25
C GLN A 20 -2.18 -5.65 -13.38
N GLN A 21 -1.28 -6.38 -12.70
CA GLN A 21 -1.67 -7.42 -11.75
C GLN A 21 -2.38 -6.83 -10.53
N LEU A 22 -1.84 -5.74 -9.98
CA LEU A 22 -2.45 -5.04 -8.84
C LEU A 22 -3.80 -4.44 -9.20
N ARG A 23 -3.97 -3.91 -10.41
CA ARG A 23 -5.20 -3.26 -10.85
C ARG A 23 -6.44 -4.14 -10.61
N LEU A 24 -6.38 -5.41 -11.00
CA LEU A 24 -7.50 -6.34 -10.80
C LEU A 24 -7.83 -6.54 -9.32
N LEU A 25 -6.81 -6.57 -8.46
CA LEU A 25 -6.99 -6.68 -7.01
C LEU A 25 -7.60 -5.40 -6.43
N ILE A 26 -7.11 -4.23 -6.86
CA ILE A 26 -7.55 -2.92 -6.37
C ILE A 26 -9.00 -2.63 -6.77
N GLU A 27 -9.37 -2.92 -8.01
CA GLU A 27 -10.75 -2.76 -8.51
C GLU A 27 -11.74 -3.62 -7.72
N ALA A 28 -11.31 -4.78 -7.21
CA ALA A 28 -12.14 -5.70 -6.42
C ALA A 28 -12.06 -5.47 -4.90
N SER A 29 -11.21 -4.56 -4.43
CA SER A 29 -10.96 -4.36 -2.99
C SER A 29 -11.75 -3.20 -2.42
N ASP A 30 -12.46 -3.43 -1.32
CA ASP A 30 -13.07 -2.34 -0.54
C ASP A 30 -12.05 -1.59 0.32
N ILE A 31 -11.04 -2.33 0.81
CA ILE A 31 -10.03 -1.83 1.76
C ILE A 31 -8.63 -2.14 1.22
N VAL A 32 -7.76 -1.12 1.21
CA VAL A 32 -6.33 -1.27 0.96
C VAL A 32 -5.56 -0.87 2.21
N HIS A 33 -4.75 -1.80 2.72
CA HIS A 33 -3.91 -1.58 3.89
C HIS A 33 -2.44 -1.75 3.54
N GLU A 34 -1.61 -0.77 3.93
CA GLU A 34 -0.18 -0.77 3.65
C GLU A 34 0.64 -0.23 4.83
N GLN A 35 1.89 -0.69 4.93
CA GLN A 35 2.83 -0.33 6.02
C GLN A 35 4.24 -0.01 5.50
N PHE A 36 4.36 0.51 4.29
CA PHE A 36 5.63 0.96 3.74
C PHE A 36 6.04 2.32 4.31
N CYS A 37 7.32 2.67 4.18
CA CYS A 37 7.78 4.02 4.52
C CYS A 37 7.02 5.09 3.68
N PRO A 38 6.82 6.30 4.22
CA PRO A 38 6.14 7.37 3.50
C PRO A 38 6.69 7.58 2.08
N GLY A 39 5.77 7.64 1.11
CA GLY A 39 6.06 7.89 -0.30
C GLY A 39 6.64 6.71 -1.09
N VAL A 40 6.82 5.52 -0.49
CA VAL A 40 7.31 4.33 -1.23
C VAL A 40 6.31 3.94 -2.33
N LEU A 41 5.02 3.80 -2.00
CA LEU A 41 4.00 3.43 -2.98
C LEU A 41 3.78 4.52 -4.03
N ASP A 42 3.91 5.80 -3.67
CA ASP A 42 3.85 6.91 -4.63
C ASP A 42 4.97 6.81 -5.66
N ARG A 43 6.21 6.51 -5.24
CA ARG A 43 7.35 6.31 -6.16
C ARG A 43 7.16 5.09 -7.07
N LEU A 44 6.45 4.06 -6.60
CA LEU A 44 6.08 2.89 -7.40
C LEU A 44 4.86 3.16 -8.30
N GLY A 45 4.22 4.33 -8.17
CA GLY A 45 3.04 4.72 -8.95
C GLY A 45 1.78 3.93 -8.60
N ILE A 46 1.69 3.47 -7.35
CA ILE A 46 0.56 2.71 -6.78
C ILE A 46 0.14 3.28 -5.41
N GLY A 47 0.51 4.54 -5.13
CA GLY A 47 0.04 5.27 -3.96
C GLY A 47 -1.43 5.69 -4.09
N TYR A 48 -1.94 6.36 -3.06
CA TYR A 48 -3.38 6.67 -2.93
C TYR A 48 -4.01 7.24 -4.21
N TRP A 49 -3.40 8.25 -4.83
CA TRP A 49 -3.96 8.90 -6.02
C TRP A 49 -4.01 7.99 -7.25
N ALA A 50 -3.06 7.05 -7.38
CA ALA A 50 -3.09 6.07 -8.46
C ALA A 50 -4.18 5.02 -8.21
N LEU A 51 -4.37 4.61 -6.96
CA LEU A 51 -5.43 3.69 -6.56
C LEU A 51 -6.82 4.30 -6.73
N ALA A 52 -7.00 5.56 -6.33
CA ALA A 52 -8.27 6.29 -6.43
C ALA A 52 -8.77 6.46 -7.87
N GLN A 53 -7.86 6.41 -8.85
CA GLN A 53 -8.24 6.42 -10.28
C GLN A 53 -8.81 5.07 -10.75
N LEU A 54 -8.41 3.97 -10.12
CA LEU A 54 -8.85 2.61 -10.45
C LEU A 54 -10.10 2.22 -9.67
N ASN A 55 -10.17 2.63 -8.41
CA ASN A 55 -11.31 2.44 -7.53
C ASN A 55 -11.60 3.78 -6.84
N PRO A 56 -12.70 4.49 -7.16
CA PRO A 56 -12.97 5.84 -6.67
C PRO A 56 -13.48 5.90 -5.22
N SER A 57 -13.82 4.77 -4.61
CA SER A 57 -14.34 4.71 -3.23
C SER A 57 -13.54 3.77 -2.31
N PRO A 58 -12.19 3.78 -2.30
CA PRO A 58 -11.43 2.84 -1.49
C PRO A 58 -11.30 3.36 -0.06
N ILE A 59 -11.41 2.48 0.92
CA ILE A 59 -10.92 2.75 2.26
C ILE A 59 -9.41 2.49 2.26
N TYR A 60 -8.60 3.55 2.26
CA TYR A 60 -7.14 3.46 2.22
C TYR A 60 -6.53 3.70 3.60
N CYS A 61 -5.81 2.72 4.12
CA CYS A 61 -5.14 2.77 5.41
C CYS A 61 -3.63 2.63 5.25
N ALA A 62 -2.90 3.68 5.61
CA ALA A 62 -1.45 3.75 5.52
C ALA A 62 -0.84 3.92 6.92
N VAL A 63 -0.14 2.89 7.42
CA VAL A 63 0.38 2.86 8.79
C VAL A 63 1.90 3.03 8.77
N THR A 64 2.38 4.01 9.52
CA THR A 64 3.82 4.33 9.65
C THR A 64 4.13 4.69 11.10
N GLY A 65 5.39 4.57 11.53
CA GLY A 65 5.77 4.79 12.93
C GLY A 65 5.56 6.23 13.43
N TYR A 66 5.72 7.23 12.56
CA TYR A 66 5.65 8.65 12.91
C TYR A 66 4.65 9.46 12.07
N GLY A 67 3.80 8.77 11.29
CA GLY A 67 2.84 9.38 10.38
C GLY A 67 3.44 9.72 9.00
N GLN A 68 2.54 10.10 8.08
CA GLN A 68 2.87 10.45 6.69
C GLN A 68 3.52 11.84 6.55
N SER A 69 3.44 12.66 7.60
CA SER A 69 3.89 14.06 7.61
C SER A 69 4.68 14.38 8.88
N GLY A 70 5.32 15.56 8.90
CA GLY A 70 6.14 16.00 10.03
C GLY A 70 7.65 15.69 9.88
N PRO A 71 8.46 16.15 10.85
CA PRO A 71 9.93 16.05 10.80
C PRO A 71 10.44 14.62 10.90
N ASP A 72 9.69 13.76 11.59
CA ASP A 72 10.10 12.40 11.92
C ASP A 72 9.52 11.33 10.98
N ARG A 73 8.73 11.72 9.97
CA ARG A 73 8.07 10.77 9.04
C ARG A 73 9.03 9.76 8.37
N MET A 74 10.30 10.13 8.21
CA MET A 74 11.31 9.28 7.60
C MET A 74 12.08 8.40 8.60
N LYS A 75 11.82 8.56 9.91
CA LYS A 75 12.43 7.72 10.94
C LYS A 75 11.77 6.35 10.97
N ALA A 76 12.59 5.34 11.17
CA ALA A 76 12.15 3.98 11.39
C ALA A 76 11.51 3.85 12.78
N GLY A 77 10.24 3.45 12.84
CA GLY A 77 9.52 3.19 14.09
C GLY A 77 9.17 1.71 14.18
N HIS A 78 9.73 1.03 15.17
CA HIS A 78 9.52 -0.40 15.41
C HIS A 78 9.27 -0.60 16.90
N GLU A 79 8.45 -1.59 17.24
CA GLU A 79 8.35 -2.08 18.62
C GLU A 79 9.72 -2.68 19.02
N THR A 80 10.19 -2.33 20.23
CA THR A 80 11.46 -2.82 20.80
C THR A 80 11.27 -4.01 21.71
#